data_AF-A0A3D4FY77-F1
#
_entry.id   AF-A0A3D4FY77-F1
#
_cell.length_a   1.000
_cell.length_b   1.000
_cell.length_c   1.000
_cell.angle_alpha   90.00
_cell.angle_beta   90.00
_cell.angle_gamma   90.00
#
_symmetry.space_group_name_H-M   'P 1'
#
loop_
_entity.id
_entity.type
_entity.pdbx_description
1 polymer ?
#
loop_
_entity_poly.entity_id
_entity_poly.type
_entity_poly.pdbx_seq_one_letter_code
_entity_poly.pdbx_strand_id
1 'polypeptide(L)'
;MHEVATAMRNILRFLTLATIVAAFPGHSSAQGSDPRTLGERVTYQNPVDGTTLSGTLLVPVGEGPFPGVVLLTLAGADELVVSLKRLGWAVLYPVRRGMATPEHLLQASFQNLSNDVRAAAEFLRSRPEVDGAVVGIIAQGGE
;
A
#
# COMPACT_ATOMS: atom_id res chain seq x y z
N MET A 1 -18.26 64.55 -22.87
CA MET A 1 -17.42 63.34 -23.04
C MET A 1 -17.97 62.28 -22.11
N HIS A 2 -18.36 61.15 -22.70
CA HIS A 2 -18.83 59.87 -22.15
C HIS A 2 -19.16 59.78 -20.65
N GLU A 3 -20.44 59.93 -20.29
CA GLU A 3 -20.96 59.30 -19.08
C GLU A 3 -22.48 59.12 -19.15
N VAL A 4 -22.94 58.27 -20.06
CA VAL A 4 -24.32 57.77 -20.06
C VAL A 4 -24.26 56.27 -20.38
N ALA A 5 -23.66 55.51 -19.47
CA ALA A 5 -23.73 54.06 -19.45
C ALA A 5 -25.07 53.65 -18.83
N THR A 6 -26.07 53.64 -19.70
CA THR A 6 -27.39 53.08 -19.48
C THR A 6 -27.32 51.56 -19.30
N ALA A 7 -28.06 51.10 -18.31
CA ALA A 7 -28.81 49.84 -18.24
C ALA A 7 -28.24 48.60 -17.54
N MET A 8 -29.18 47.93 -16.87
CA MET A 8 -29.17 46.60 -16.25
C MET A 8 -28.57 46.57 -14.84
N ARG A 9 -29.32 46.81 -13.74
CA ARG A 9 -30.53 46.11 -13.27
C ARG A 9 -30.39 44.59 -13.34
N ASN A 10 -29.88 43.99 -12.26
CA ASN A 10 -30.41 42.77 -11.61
C ASN A 10 -29.59 42.50 -10.32
N ILE A 11 -30.16 42.82 -9.16
CA ILE A 11 -30.73 41.85 -8.21
C ILE A 11 -29.65 41.06 -7.45
N LEU A 12 -29.27 41.67 -6.31
CA LEU A 12 -29.31 41.06 -4.98
C LEU A 12 -28.88 39.58 -4.89
N ARG A 13 -27.62 39.35 -4.49
CA ARG A 13 -27.22 38.13 -3.79
C ARG A 13 -26.34 38.48 -2.60
N PHE A 14 -27.02 38.79 -1.49
CA PHE A 14 -26.51 38.66 -0.14
C PHE A 14 -26.44 37.17 0.26
N LEU A 15 -25.65 36.90 1.31
CA LEU A 15 -25.59 35.71 2.16
C LEU A 15 -24.46 34.71 1.89
N THR A 16 -23.33 35.04 2.52
CA THR A 16 -22.52 34.17 3.39
C THR A 16 -23.28 32.95 3.93
N LEU A 17 -22.69 31.76 3.76
CA LEU A 17 -22.91 30.63 4.67
C LEU A 17 -21.57 29.94 4.93
N ALA A 18 -21.06 30.14 6.15
CA ALA A 18 -19.95 29.39 6.70
C ALA A 18 -20.44 27.97 7.02
N THR A 19 -19.89 26.98 6.34
CA THR A 19 -20.14 25.58 6.66
C THR A 19 -19.22 25.17 7.81
N ILE A 20 -19.83 24.87 8.95
CA ILE A 20 -19.19 24.32 10.15
C ILE A 20 -18.57 22.97 9.81
N VAL A 21 -17.25 22.83 9.93
CA VAL A 21 -16.58 21.52 9.98
C VAL A 21 -16.85 20.96 11.37
N ALA A 22 -17.72 19.94 11.43
CA ALA A 22 -17.97 19.19 12.65
C ALA A 22 -16.69 18.43 13.04
N ALA A 23 -16.13 18.79 14.20
CA ALA A 23 -15.10 18.05 14.88
C ALA A 23 -15.67 16.68 15.28
N PHE A 24 -15.20 15.62 14.63
CA PHE A 24 -15.40 14.26 15.14
C PHE A 24 -14.43 14.04 16.31
N PRO A 25 -14.91 13.74 17.52
CA PRO A 25 -14.05 13.40 18.63
C PRO A 25 -13.31 12.10 18.31
N GLY A 26 -11.99 12.17 18.40
CA GLY A 26 -11.09 11.09 18.05
C GLY A 26 -11.36 9.82 18.87
N HIS A 27 -11.45 8.69 18.17
CA HIS A 27 -10.95 7.44 18.72
C HIS A 27 -9.45 7.42 18.43
N SER A 28 -8.69 8.10 19.29
CA SER A 28 -7.25 7.92 19.36
C SER A 28 -7.01 6.58 20.05
N SER A 29 -7.17 5.49 19.29
CA SER A 29 -6.52 4.24 19.65
C SER A 29 -5.04 4.48 19.42
N ALA A 30 -4.28 4.63 20.51
CA ALA A 30 -2.84 4.53 20.48
C ALA A 30 -2.46 3.12 20.01
N GLN A 31 -2.53 2.89 18.71
CA GLN A 31 -2.02 1.70 18.06
C GLN A 31 -0.50 1.84 18.15
N GLY A 32 0.16 0.96 18.92
CA GLY A 32 1.59 0.76 18.76
C GLY A 32 1.90 0.62 17.27
N SER A 33 2.91 1.33 16.78
CA SER A 33 3.19 1.49 15.35
C SER A 33 3.22 0.13 14.64
N ASP A 34 2.16 -0.20 13.87
CA ASP A 34 2.16 -1.38 13.01
C ASP A 34 3.36 -1.23 12.06
N PRO A 35 4.30 -2.19 12.00
CA PRO A 35 5.45 -2.10 11.10
C PRO A 35 5.06 -1.95 9.63
N ARG A 36 3.83 -2.31 9.24
CA ARG A 36 3.26 -2.01 7.91
C ARG A 36 3.12 -0.52 7.61
N THR A 37 3.06 0.32 8.64
CA THR A 37 2.99 1.80 8.54
C THR A 37 4.37 2.43 8.33
N LEU A 38 5.46 1.66 8.47
CA LEU A 38 6.84 2.14 8.37
C LEU A 38 7.50 1.85 7.00
N GLY A 39 6.75 1.29 6.04
CA GLY A 39 7.25 0.94 4.71
C GLY A 39 6.58 1.73 3.58
N GLU A 40 7.17 1.67 2.39
CA GLU A 40 6.61 2.21 1.15
C GLU A 40 5.40 1.38 0.73
N ARG A 41 4.26 2.04 0.47
CA ARG A 41 3.11 1.38 -0.15
C ARG A 41 3.38 1.22 -1.65
N VAL A 42 3.34 -0.02 -2.12
CA VAL A 42 3.64 -0.36 -3.51
C VAL A 42 2.45 -1.03 -4.18
N THR A 43 2.41 -0.92 -5.51
CA THR A 43 1.46 -1.67 -6.36
C THR A 43 2.22 -2.30 -7.51
N TYR A 44 1.77 -3.48 -7.92
CA TYR A 44 2.34 -4.24 -9.03
C TYR A 44 1.27 -5.11 -9.65
N GLN A 45 1.49 -5.58 -10.87
CA GLN A 45 0.52 -6.42 -11.57
C GLN A 45 0.94 -7.88 -11.58
N ASN A 46 -0.04 -8.76 -11.40
CA ASN A 46 0.08 -10.14 -11.83
C ASN A 46 -0.09 -10.20 -13.35
N PRO A 47 0.96 -10.52 -14.13
CA PRO A 47 0.90 -10.47 -15.59
C PRO A 47 0.05 -11.59 -16.20
N VAL A 48 -0.33 -12.62 -15.42
CA VAL A 48 -1.09 -13.76 -15.93
C VAL A 48 -2.57 -13.42 -16.09
N ASP A 49 -3.16 -12.70 -15.14
CA ASP A 49 -4.59 -12.37 -15.13
C ASP A 49 -4.86 -10.86 -15.04
N GLY A 50 -3.83 -10.03 -15.05
CA GLY A 50 -3.94 -8.57 -15.00
C GLY A 50 -4.34 -8.01 -13.63
N THR A 51 -4.39 -8.84 -12.59
CA THR A 51 -4.78 -8.39 -11.24
C THR A 51 -3.76 -7.38 -10.71
N THR A 52 -4.25 -6.19 -10.33
CA THR A 52 -3.45 -5.22 -9.57
C THR A 52 -3.36 -5.67 -8.13
N LEU A 53 -2.13 -5.90 -7.68
CA LEU A 53 -1.76 -6.29 -6.32
C LEU A 53 -1.15 -5.09 -5.59
N SER A 54 -1.17 -5.15 -4.27
CA SER A 54 -0.56 -4.14 -3.42
C SER A 54 0.26 -4.80 -2.32
N GLY A 55 1.15 -4.03 -1.72
CA GLY A 55 1.94 -4.47 -0.59
C GLY A 55 2.62 -3.32 0.12
N THR A 56 3.37 -3.66 1.16
CA THR A 56 4.28 -2.74 1.84
C THR A 56 5.70 -3.23 1.63
N LEU A 57 6.57 -2.37 1.09
CA LEU A 57 8.00 -2.62 0.95
C LEU A 57 8.76 -1.94 2.10
N LEU A 58 9.54 -2.72 2.84
CA LEU A 58 10.45 -2.22 3.86
C LEU A 58 11.89 -2.39 3.37
N VAL A 59 12.63 -1.29 3.31
CA VAL A 59 14.03 -1.27 2.91
C VAL A 59 14.89 -1.00 4.16
N PRO A 60 15.99 -1.75 4.37
CA PRO A 60 16.96 -1.43 5.42
C PRO A 60 17.56 -0.02 5.26
N VAL A 61 18.09 0.53 6.35
CA VAL A 61 18.83 1.79 6.30
C VAL A 61 20.26 1.48 5.83
N GLY A 62 20.77 2.26 4.88
CA GLY A 62 22.13 2.15 4.36
C GLY A 62 22.18 2.08 2.84
N GLU A 63 23.36 1.79 2.30
CA GLU A 63 23.56 1.58 0.86
C GLU A 63 23.32 0.10 0.53
N GLY A 64 22.42 -0.15 -0.43
CA GLY A 64 22.18 -1.47 -0.99
C GLY A 64 23.19 -1.83 -2.11
N PRO A 65 22.86 -2.79 -2.99
CA PRO A 65 21.60 -3.53 -3.06
C PRO A 65 21.46 -4.57 -1.93
N PHE A 66 20.25 -4.70 -1.37
CA PHE A 66 19.95 -5.63 -0.27
C PHE A 66 19.39 -6.96 -0.79
N PRO A 67 19.65 -8.10 -0.14
CA PRO A 67 18.89 -9.31 -0.43
C PRO A 67 17.39 -9.07 -0.14
N GLY A 68 16.53 -9.63 -0.98
CA GLY A 68 15.08 -9.43 -0.94
C GLY A 68 14.33 -10.65 -0.43
N VAL A 69 13.22 -10.42 0.28
CA VAL A 69 12.29 -11.48 0.67
C VAL A 69 10.84 -11.05 0.53
N VAL A 70 10.03 -11.91 -0.09
CA VAL A 70 8.57 -11.81 -0.04
C VAL A 70 8.08 -12.58 1.17
N LEU A 71 7.42 -11.88 2.09
CA LEU A 71 6.90 -12.47 3.33
C LEU A 71 5.38 -12.60 3.28
N LEU A 72 4.91 -13.85 3.24
CA LEU A 72 3.50 -14.20 3.32
C LEU A 72 3.19 -14.62 4.77
N THR A 73 2.33 -13.89 5.49
CA THR A 73 1.87 -14.32 6.83
C THR A 73 0.37 -14.13 6.99
N LEU A 74 -0.24 -15.03 7.77
CA LEU A 74 -1.65 -14.99 8.15
C LEU A 74 -1.89 -14.43 9.58
N ALA A 75 -0.85 -14.41 10.44
CA ALA A 75 -1.01 -14.22 11.89
C ALA A 75 -0.27 -12.99 12.45
N GLY A 76 0.12 -12.04 11.59
CA GLY A 76 1.07 -10.99 11.97
C GLY A 76 2.51 -11.51 11.92
N ALA A 77 3.45 -10.63 11.60
CA ALA A 77 4.85 -11.01 11.43
C ALA A 77 5.79 -9.91 11.90
N ASP A 78 5.33 -9.10 12.86
CA ASP A 78 5.99 -7.87 13.24
C ASP A 78 7.43 -8.12 13.70
N GLU A 79 7.65 -9.16 14.52
CA GLU A 79 8.99 -9.56 14.98
C GLU A 79 9.88 -10.11 13.87
N LEU A 80 9.32 -10.88 12.93
CA LEU A 80 10.08 -11.44 11.81
C LEU A 80 10.47 -10.34 10.82
N VAL A 81 9.56 -9.43 10.49
CA VAL A 81 9.82 -8.25 9.63
C VAL A 81 10.93 -7.40 10.26
N VAL A 82 10.80 -7.09 11.54
CA VAL A 82 11.81 -6.31 12.27
C VAL A 82 13.16 -7.03 12.28
N SER A 83 13.17 -8.35 12.48
CA SER A 83 14.41 -9.14 12.48
C SER A 83 15.07 -9.18 11.10
N LEU A 84 14.30 -9.44 10.04
CA LEU A 84 14.79 -9.44 8.65
C LEU A 84 15.37 -8.07 8.26
N LYS A 85 14.67 -6.97 8.59
CA LYS A 85 15.15 -5.61 8.33
C LYS A 85 16.46 -5.32 9.07
N ARG A 86 16.59 -5.73 10.34
CA ARG A 86 17.84 -5.60 11.11
C ARG A 86 18.99 -6.42 10.52
N LEU A 87 18.68 -7.56 9.91
CA LEU A 87 19.65 -8.41 9.20
C LEU A 87 19.98 -7.89 7.79
N GLY A 88 19.45 -6.74 7.38
CA GLY A 88 19.75 -6.13 6.08
C GLY A 88 18.93 -6.70 4.92
N TRP A 89 17.75 -7.26 5.17
CA TRP A 89 16.86 -7.74 4.11
C TRP A 89 15.81 -6.70 3.74
N ALA A 90 15.63 -6.47 2.44
CA ALA A 90 14.45 -5.80 1.92
C ALA A 90 13.25 -6.75 1.98
N VAL A 91 12.18 -6.33 2.65
CA VAL A 91 11.00 -7.16 2.90
C VAL A 91 9.80 -6.60 2.15
N LEU A 92 9.28 -7.37 1.20
CA LEU A 92 7.96 -7.10 0.62
C LEU A 92 6.91 -7.89 1.38
N TYR A 93 5.90 -7.18 1.84
CA TYR A 93 4.72 -7.73 2.50
C TYR A 93 3.48 -7.57 1.59
N PRO A 94 3.12 -8.60 0.78
CA PRO A 94 1.96 -8.55 -0.08
C PRO A 94 0.64 -8.49 0.70
N VAL A 95 -0.28 -7.67 0.23
CA VAL A 95 -1.70 -7.80 0.59
C VAL A 95 -2.28 -8.92 -0.27
N ARG A 96 -2.83 -9.96 0.37
CA ARG A 96 -3.49 -11.06 -0.33
C ARG A 96 -4.61 -10.52 -1.23
N ARG A 97 -4.69 -11.00 -2.47
CA ARG A 97 -5.77 -10.63 -3.39
C ARG A 97 -7.13 -10.84 -2.75
N GLY A 98 -8.05 -9.93 -3.01
CA GLY A 98 -9.39 -9.99 -2.44
C GLY A 98 -9.50 -9.71 -0.93
N MET A 99 -8.45 -9.25 -0.25
CA MET A 99 -8.58 -8.74 1.12
C MET A 99 -9.54 -7.55 1.23
N ALA A 100 -9.60 -6.69 0.20
CA ALA A 100 -10.58 -5.59 0.11
C ALA A 100 -11.85 -5.97 -0.68
N THR A 101 -11.80 -7.08 -1.43
CA THR A 101 -12.87 -7.57 -2.32
C THR A 101 -12.99 -9.09 -2.20
N PRO A 102 -13.70 -9.60 -1.18
CA PRO A 102 -13.74 -11.04 -0.87
C PRO A 102 -14.09 -11.94 -2.07
N GLU A 103 -14.89 -11.45 -3.01
CA GLU A 103 -15.27 -12.15 -4.25
C GLU A 103 -14.03 -12.55 -5.08
N HIS A 104 -13.03 -11.67 -5.16
CA HIS A 104 -11.79 -11.95 -5.90
C HIS A 104 -10.95 -13.04 -5.22
N LEU A 105 -11.04 -13.17 -3.91
CA LEU A 105 -10.39 -14.26 -3.19
C LEU A 105 -11.15 -15.58 -3.38
N LEU A 106 -12.49 -15.54 -3.30
CA LEU A 106 -13.35 -16.72 -3.43
C LEU A 106 -13.30 -17.36 -4.82
N GLN A 107 -13.03 -16.57 -5.85
CA GLN A 107 -12.90 -17.04 -7.23
C GLN A 107 -11.45 -17.44 -7.60
N ALA A 108 -10.47 -17.16 -6.74
CA ALA A 108 -9.07 -17.44 -7.04
C ALA A 108 -8.76 -18.93 -6.88
N SER A 109 -8.16 -19.52 -7.92
CA SER A 109 -7.54 -20.83 -7.81
C SER A 109 -6.21 -20.74 -7.03
N PHE A 110 -5.70 -21.87 -6.54
CA PHE A 110 -4.33 -21.94 -6.01
C PHE A 110 -3.30 -21.43 -7.02
N GLN A 111 -3.50 -21.70 -8.31
CA GLN A 111 -2.60 -21.20 -9.36
C GLN A 111 -2.61 -19.66 -9.45
N ASN A 112 -3.77 -19.01 -9.26
CA ASN A 112 -3.83 -17.55 -9.21
C ASN A 112 -3.03 -17.01 -8.03
N LEU A 113 -3.17 -17.62 -6.84
CA LEU A 113 -2.40 -17.23 -5.66
C LEU A 113 -0.89 -17.45 -5.83
N SER A 114 -0.47 -18.58 -6.40
CA SER A 114 0.94 -18.82 -6.73
C SER A 114 1.49 -17.80 -7.73
N ASN A 115 0.68 -17.40 -8.71
CA ASN A 115 1.06 -16.37 -9.68
C ASN A 115 1.19 -14.98 -9.03
N ASP A 116 0.41 -14.66 -7.99
CA ASP A 116 0.59 -13.41 -7.23
C ASP A 116 1.92 -13.37 -6.49
N VAL A 117 2.28 -14.48 -5.83
CA VAL A 117 3.54 -14.58 -5.09
C VAL A 117 4.71 -14.45 -6.06
N ARG A 118 4.62 -15.08 -7.24
CA ARG A 118 5.62 -14.90 -8.31
C ARG A 118 5.69 -13.44 -8.76
N ALA A 119 4.55 -12.79 -9.00
CA ALA A 119 4.52 -11.37 -9.38
C ALA A 119 5.14 -10.46 -8.30
N ALA A 120 4.93 -10.78 -7.01
CA ALA A 120 5.55 -10.07 -5.90
C ALA A 120 7.07 -10.24 -5.90
N ALA A 121 7.59 -11.45 -6.16
CA ALA A 121 9.02 -11.71 -6.25
C ALA A 121 9.65 -10.96 -7.45
N GLU A 122 9.01 -10.97 -8.62
CA GLU A 122 9.49 -10.22 -9.78
C GLU A 122 9.46 -8.70 -9.56
N PHE A 123 8.40 -8.19 -8.93
CA PHE A 123 8.34 -6.80 -8.53
C PHE A 123 9.53 -6.46 -7.61
N LEU A 124 9.80 -7.29 -6.61
CA LEU A 124 10.91 -7.06 -5.69
C LEU A 124 12.27 -7.11 -6.40
N ARG A 125 12.48 -8.04 -7.34
CA ARG A 125 13.71 -8.12 -8.16
C ARG A 125 13.95 -6.88 -9.02
N SER A 126 12.87 -6.21 -9.45
CA SER A 126 12.99 -5.00 -10.28
C SER A 126 13.40 -3.74 -9.51
N ARG A 127 13.43 -3.81 -8.17
CA ARG A 127 13.74 -2.67 -7.33
C ARG A 127 15.25 -2.40 -7.32
N PRO A 128 15.70 -1.15 -7.58
CA PRO A 128 17.13 -0.83 -7.61
C PRO A 128 17.82 -1.01 -6.25
N GLU A 129 17.08 -0.88 -5.15
CA GLU A 129 17.56 -1.14 -3.80
C GLU A 129 17.72 -2.63 -3.46
N VAL A 130 17.29 -3.55 -4.32
CA VAL A 130 17.33 -5.00 -4.09
C VAL A 130 18.31 -5.68 -5.03
N ASP A 131 19.08 -6.63 -4.49
CA ASP A 131 19.86 -7.56 -5.30
C ASP A 131 18.90 -8.58 -5.92
N GLY A 132 18.55 -8.35 -7.18
CA GLY A 132 17.63 -9.20 -7.93
C GLY A 132 18.09 -10.67 -8.06
N ALA A 133 19.37 -10.96 -7.85
CA ALA A 133 19.90 -12.33 -7.82
C ALA A 133 19.59 -13.06 -6.50
N VAL A 134 19.30 -12.32 -5.42
CA VAL A 134 19.07 -12.85 -4.08
C VAL A 134 17.66 -12.46 -3.61
N VAL A 135 16.64 -13.13 -4.17
CA VAL A 135 15.25 -12.96 -3.75
C VAL A 135 14.62 -14.29 -3.34
N GLY A 136 14.17 -14.35 -2.09
CA GLY A 136 13.50 -15.51 -1.49
C GLY A 136 12.03 -15.29 -1.16
N ILE A 137 11.34 -16.36 -0.78
CA ILE A 137 9.96 -16.34 -0.29
C ILE A 137 9.91 -17.04 1.07
N ILE A 138 9.30 -16.39 2.06
CA ILE A 138 8.98 -16.99 3.35
C ILE A 138 7.47 -17.01 3.49
N ALA A 139 6.92 -18.15 3.90
CA ALA A 139 5.51 -18.29 4.23
C ALA A 139 5.35 -18.78 5.67
N GLN A 140 4.55 -18.08 6.45
CA GLN A 140 4.17 -18.44 7.80
C GLN A 140 2.68 -18.79 7.84
N GLY A 141 2.37 -20.03 8.23
CA GLY A 141 1.01 -20.49 8.49
C GLY A 141 0.46 -19.97 9.83
N GLY A 142 -0.78 -20.34 10.13
CA GLY A 142 -1.30 -20.27 11.50
C GLY A 142 -1.08 -21.59 12.23
N GLU A 143 -1.13 -21.56 13.56
CA GLU A 143 -1.35 -22.76 14.39
C GLU A 143 -2.77 -23.31 14.22
#